data_AF-A0A839QP10-F1
#
_entry.id   AF-A0A839QP10-F1
#
_cell.length_a   1.000
_cell.length_b   1.000
_cell.length_c   1.000
_cell.angle_alpha   90.00
_cell.angle_beta   90.00
_cell.angle_gamma   90.00
#
_symmetry.space_group_name_H-M   'P 1'
#
loop_
_entity.id
_entity.type
_entity.pdbx_description
1 polymer ?
#
loop_
_entity_poly.entity_id
_entity_poly.type
_entity_poly.pdbx_seq_one_letter_code
_entity_poly.pdbx_strand_id
1 'polypeptide(L)'
;MTATIQGYTREEIREFMHQYYLQPHGTKATWLAAQNVPAWTLQQWRKLVYDGDLDRNLVPRDHGSMTRTSGERSAFEKARAKEIAEHQLEVEQLQERIRMLEGSNTALGKAIGLLHDLNVSGPDTKPTNAPKSL
;
A
#
# COMPACT_ATOMS: atom_id res chain seq x y z
N MET A 1 6.26 9.17 -1.02
CA MET A 1 5.81 10.45 -1.59
C MET A 1 4.56 10.17 -2.40
N THR A 2 3.40 10.65 -1.95
CA THR A 2 2.13 10.48 -2.67
C THR A 2 2.18 11.35 -3.93
N ALA A 3 2.00 10.74 -5.10
CA ALA A 3 1.93 11.49 -6.35
C ALA A 3 0.65 12.35 -6.32
N THR A 4 0.80 13.65 -6.53
CA THR A 4 -0.32 14.59 -6.63
C THR A 4 -0.63 14.85 -8.09
N ILE A 5 -1.90 14.74 -8.47
CA ILE A 5 -2.41 15.03 -9.81
C ILE A 5 -3.24 16.30 -9.69
N GLN A 6 -2.77 17.39 -10.29
CA GLN A 6 -3.43 18.70 -10.24
C GLN A 6 -3.70 19.20 -8.81
N GLY A 7 -2.79 18.89 -7.88
CA GLY A 7 -2.92 19.29 -6.47
C GLY A 7 -3.78 18.35 -5.61
N TYR A 8 -4.40 17.32 -6.19
CA TYR A 8 -5.15 16.32 -5.45
C TYR A 8 -4.36 15.02 -5.34
N THR A 9 -4.47 14.36 -4.20
CA THR A 9 -3.97 13.01 -3.98
C THR A 9 -4.86 11.99 -4.71
N ARG A 10 -4.32 10.79 -4.95
CA ARG A 10 -5.05 9.72 -5.65
C ARG A 10 -6.28 9.29 -4.85
N GLU A 11 -6.14 9.28 -3.53
CA GLU A 11 -7.16 8.94 -2.56
C GLU A 11 -8.29 10.00 -2.58
N GLU A 12 -7.95 11.28 -2.64
CA GLU A 12 -8.93 12.36 -2.79
C GLU A 12 -9.68 12.28 -4.13
N ILE A 13 -8.99 12.00 -5.24
CA ILE A 13 -9.62 11.83 -6.55
C ILE A 13 -10.60 10.65 -6.52
N ARG A 14 -10.23 9.54 -5.89
CA ARG A 14 -11.11 8.37 -5.73
C ARG A 14 -12.35 8.68 -4.93
N GLU A 15 -12.16 9.31 -3.77
CA GLU A 15 -13.27 9.67 -2.89
C GLU A 15 -14.23 10.64 -3.61
N PHE A 16 -13.68 11.62 -4.31
CA PHE A 16 -14.47 12.55 -5.12
C PHE A 16 -15.27 11.83 -6.21
N MET A 17 -14.63 10.91 -6.94
CA MET A 17 -15.28 10.14 -8.01
C MET A 17 -16.36 9.21 -7.45
N HIS A 18 -16.14 8.62 -6.27
CA HIS A 18 -17.13 7.81 -5.56
C HIS A 18 -18.36 8.64 -5.19
N GLN A 19 -18.15 9.80 -4.55
CA GLN A 19 -19.24 10.73 -4.21
C GLN A 19 -20.01 11.22 -5.43
N TYR A 20 -19.32 11.46 -6.56
CA TYR A 20 -19.93 11.84 -7.83
C TYR A 20 -20.84 10.74 -8.40
N TYR A 21 -20.44 9.47 -8.29
CA TYR A 21 -21.26 8.34 -8.78
C TYR A 21 -22.43 7.99 -7.87
N LEU A 22 -22.32 8.27 -6.57
CA LEU A 22 -23.42 8.14 -5.61
C LEU A 22 -24.53 9.19 -5.81
N GLN A 23 -24.27 10.28 -6.54
CA GLN A 23 -25.29 11.30 -6.77
C GLN A 23 -26.49 10.74 -7.56
N PRO A 24 -27.73 11.05 -7.12
CA PRO A 24 -28.94 10.72 -7.85
C PRO A 24 -28.95 11.20 -9.31
N HIS A 25 -29.77 10.55 -10.14
CA HIS A 25 -29.88 10.92 -11.54
C HIS A 25 -30.41 12.37 -11.67
N GLY A 26 -29.73 13.20 -12.44
CA GLY A 26 -30.08 14.62 -12.65
C GLY A 26 -29.45 15.61 -11.66
N THR A 27 -28.88 15.18 -10.53
CA THR A 27 -28.25 16.10 -9.55
C THR A 27 -26.75 16.26 -9.73
N LYS A 28 -26.13 15.53 -10.67
CA LYS A 28 -24.67 15.52 -10.86
C LYS A 28 -24.11 16.88 -11.28
N ALA A 29 -24.83 17.61 -12.13
CA ALA A 29 -24.37 18.92 -12.61
C ALA A 29 -24.42 19.98 -11.50
N THR A 30 -25.48 19.97 -10.68
CA THR A 30 -25.63 20.90 -9.55
C THR A 30 -24.68 20.55 -8.41
N TRP A 31 -24.50 19.26 -8.13
CA TRP A 31 -23.50 18.80 -7.16
C TRP A 31 -22.09 19.20 -7.61
N LEU A 32 -21.73 19.00 -8.88
CA LEU A 32 -20.43 19.40 -9.41
C LEU A 32 -20.22 20.91 -9.36
N ALA A 33 -21.26 21.71 -9.63
CA ALA A 33 -21.19 23.17 -9.52
C ALA A 33 -20.99 23.65 -8.07
N ALA A 34 -21.41 22.86 -7.08
CA ALA A 34 -21.14 23.13 -5.67
C ALA A 34 -19.71 22.73 -5.26
N GLN A 35 -19.01 21.94 -6.08
CA GLN A 35 -17.61 21.59 -5.86
C GLN A 35 -16.68 22.60 -6.55
N ASN A 36 -15.53 22.87 -5.95
CA ASN A 36 -14.47 23.69 -6.57
C ASN A 36 -13.67 22.94 -7.66
N VAL A 37 -14.27 21.93 -8.29
CA VAL A 37 -13.63 21.10 -9.31
C VAL A 37 -14.23 21.42 -10.67
N PRO A 38 -13.44 21.94 -11.62
CA PRO A 38 -13.97 22.30 -12.92
C PRO A 38 -14.33 21.05 -13.73
N ALA A 39 -15.33 21.16 -14.60
CA ALA A 39 -15.89 20.03 -15.34
C ALA A 39 -14.86 19.29 -16.22
N TRP A 40 -13.84 19.99 -16.74
CA TRP A 40 -12.76 19.40 -17.52
C TRP A 40 -11.84 18.53 -16.66
N THR A 41 -11.57 18.92 -15.41
CA THR A 41 -10.80 18.13 -14.45
C THR A 41 -11.52 16.83 -14.13
N LEU A 42 -12.84 16.88 -13.92
CA LEU A 42 -13.65 15.68 -13.74
C LEU A 42 -13.55 14.72 -14.93
N GLN A 43 -13.59 15.23 -16.17
CA GLN A 43 -13.43 14.39 -17.36
C GLN A 43 -12.05 13.73 -17.42
N GLN A 44 -11.00 14.46 -17.01
CA GLN A 44 -9.65 13.95 -16.96
C GLN A 44 -9.48 12.88 -15.86
N TRP A 45 -10.06 13.09 -14.69
CA TRP A 45 -10.11 12.10 -13.60
C TRP A 45 -10.88 10.85 -13.99
N ARG A 46 -11.99 10.99 -14.73
CA ARG A 46 -12.72 9.84 -15.28
C ARG A 46 -11.82 9.00 -16.17
N LYS A 47 -11.08 9.61 -17.11
CA LYS A 47 -10.11 8.89 -17.95
C LYS A 47 -9.06 8.17 -17.10
N LEU A 48 -8.42 8.87 -16.16
CA LEU A 48 -7.41 8.32 -15.26
C LEU A 48 -7.89 7.13 -14.42
N VAL A 49 -9.11 7.22 -13.87
CA VAL A 49 -9.73 6.16 -13.06
C VAL A 49 -10.06 4.95 -13.93
N TYR A 50 -10.58 5.16 -15.14
CA TYR A 50 -11.06 4.08 -16.00
C TYR A 50 -9.97 3.37 -16.80
N ASP A 51 -8.92 4.08 -17.20
CA ASP A 51 -7.79 3.50 -17.89
C ASP A 51 -6.83 2.76 -16.92
N GLY A 52 -7.13 2.81 -15.61
CA GLY A 52 -6.32 2.15 -14.56
C GLY A 52 -5.00 2.87 -14.27
N ASP A 53 -4.82 4.04 -14.88
CA ASP A 53 -3.62 4.85 -14.82
C ASP A 53 -3.47 5.61 -13.49
N LEU A 54 -4.57 5.78 -12.74
CA LEU A 54 -4.56 6.42 -11.43
C LEU A 54 -3.67 5.68 -10.40
N ASP A 55 -3.52 4.36 -10.52
CA ASP A 55 -2.63 3.58 -9.65
C ASP A 55 -1.21 3.43 -10.17
N ARG A 56 -1.05 3.53 -11.49
CA ARG A 56 0.22 3.25 -12.15
C ARG A 56 1.10 4.49 -12.28
N ASN A 57 0.64 5.67 -11.83
CA ASN A 57 1.28 6.97 -12.06
C ASN A 57 1.58 7.24 -13.56
N LEU A 58 0.80 6.63 -14.45
CA LEU A 58 0.99 6.81 -15.89
C LEU A 58 0.10 7.98 -16.34
N VAL A 59 0.68 8.92 -17.10
CA VAL A 59 -0.14 9.93 -17.79
C VAL A 59 -0.83 9.21 -18.95
N PRO A 60 -2.17 9.27 -19.06
CA PRO A 60 -2.91 8.58 -20.12
C PRO A 60 -2.34 8.98 -21.47
N ARG A 61 -1.80 8.01 -22.21
CA ARG A 61 -1.47 8.19 -23.62
C ARG A 61 -2.79 8.04 -24.37
N ASP A 62 -3.19 9.09 -25.08
CA ASP A 62 -4.47 9.16 -25.78
C ASP A 62 -4.50 8.12 -26.91
N HIS A 63 -4.90 6.88 -26.59
CA HIS A 63 -4.98 5.76 -27.53
C HIS A 63 -6.40 5.63 -28.10
N GLY A 64 -7.03 6.74 -28.53
CA GLY A 64 -8.26 6.74 -29.35
C GLY A 64 -9.32 5.68 -29.00
N SER A 65 -9.55 5.38 -27.71
CA SER A 65 -10.43 4.29 -27.31
C SER A 65 -11.88 4.76 -27.22
N MET A 66 -12.80 3.92 -27.72
CA MET A 66 -14.23 4.19 -27.66
C MET A 66 -14.71 4.33 -26.20
N THR A 67 -15.48 5.39 -25.94
CA THR A 67 -16.06 5.69 -24.63
C THR A 67 -16.85 4.49 -24.08
N ARG A 68 -16.27 3.75 -23.13
CA ARG A 68 -16.92 2.59 -22.47
C ARG A 68 -18.27 2.98 -21.85
N THR A 69 -19.25 2.10 -21.95
CA THR A 69 -20.64 2.31 -21.48
C THR A 69 -20.79 2.17 -19.96
N SER A 70 -21.91 2.64 -19.40
CA SER A 70 -22.12 2.67 -17.94
C SER A 70 -22.10 1.29 -17.26
N GLY A 71 -22.49 0.22 -17.97
CA GLY A 71 -22.48 -1.14 -17.43
C GLY A 71 -21.07 -1.72 -17.33
N GLU A 72 -20.22 -1.44 -18.33
CA GLU A 72 -18.81 -1.85 -18.34
C GLU A 72 -18.01 -1.15 -17.22
N ARG A 73 -18.43 0.06 -16.84
CA ARG A 73 -17.85 0.84 -15.72
C ARG A 73 -18.15 0.19 -14.36
N SER A 74 -19.36 -0.29 -14.12
CA SER A 74 -19.74 -0.95 -12.87
C SER A 74 -19.10 -2.35 -12.71
N ALA A 75 -18.91 -3.07 -13.81
CA ALA A 75 -18.21 -4.35 -13.80
C ALA A 75 -16.72 -4.20 -13.42
N PHE A 76 -16.07 -3.13 -13.89
CA PHE A 76 -14.68 -2.83 -13.55
C PHE A 76 -14.51 -2.46 -12.07
N GLU A 77 -15.42 -1.64 -11.52
CA GLU A 77 -15.43 -1.31 -10.08
C GLU A 77 -15.59 -2.55 -9.20
N LYS A 78 -16.48 -3.49 -9.59
CA LYS A 78 -16.66 -4.76 -8.86
C LYS A 78 -15.45 -5.68 -8.95
N ALA A 79 -14.82 -5.80 -10.12
CA ALA A 79 -13.62 -6.61 -10.29
C ALA A 79 -12.45 -6.10 -9.44
N ARG A 80 -12.31 -4.77 -9.35
CA ARG A 80 -11.27 -4.11 -8.57
C ARG A 80 -11.53 -4.17 -7.05
N ALA A 81 -12.78 -4.07 -6.61
CA ALA A 81 -13.15 -4.28 -5.21
C ALA A 81 -12.77 -5.70 -4.74
N LYS A 82 -12.90 -6.69 -5.63
CA LYS A 82 -12.47 -8.06 -5.38
C LYS A 82 -10.95 -8.18 -5.28
N GLU A 83 -10.20 -7.56 -6.20
CA GLU A 83 -8.73 -7.53 -6.18
C GLU A 83 -8.17 -6.88 -4.90
N ILE A 84 -8.79 -5.78 -4.44
CA ILE A 84 -8.40 -5.12 -3.18
C ILE A 84 -8.67 -6.04 -1.98
N ALA A 85 -9.80 -6.74 -1.96
CA ALA A 85 -10.14 -7.68 -0.89
C ALA A 85 -9.16 -8.88 -0.84
N GLU A 86 -8.76 -9.38 -2.01
CA GLU A 86 -7.76 -10.45 -2.13
C GLU A 86 -6.38 -9.98 -1.65
N HIS A 87 -5.94 -8.79 -2.07
CA HIS A 87 -4.69 -8.20 -1.62
C HIS A 87 -4.66 -7.92 -0.11
N GLN A 88 -5.78 -7.53 0.49
CA GLN A 88 -5.85 -7.27 1.93
C GLN A 88 -5.59 -8.54 2.74
N LEU A 89 -6.10 -9.68 2.27
CA LEU A 89 -5.89 -10.98 2.91
C LEU A 89 -4.43 -11.42 2.81
N GLU A 90 -3.77 -11.15 1.68
CA GLU A 90 -2.33 -11.39 1.52
C GLU A 90 -1.49 -10.52 2.46
N VAL A 91 -1.84 -9.24 2.63
CA VAL A 91 -1.16 -8.33 3.57
C VAL A 91 -1.29 -8.83 5.00
N GLU A 92 -2.47 -9.27 5.43
CA GLU A 92 -2.69 -9.80 6.77
C GLU A 92 -1.86 -11.06 7.03
N GLN A 93 -1.80 -11.98 6.06
CA GLN A 93 -0.96 -13.18 6.16
C GLN A 93 0.54 -12.84 6.28
N LEU A 94 1.00 -11.88 5.49
CA LEU A 94 2.40 -11.44 5.53
C LEU A 94 2.72 -10.76 6.86
N GLN A 95 1.82 -9.94 7.40
CA GLN A 95 1.99 -9.30 8.72
C GLN A 95 2.08 -10.32 9.85
N GLU A 96 1.22 -11.34 9.84
CA GLU A 96 1.27 -12.41 10.84
C GLU A 96 2.60 -13.18 10.75
N ARG A 97 3.09 -13.42 9.53
CA ARG A 97 4.39 -14.08 9.32
C ARG A 97 5.56 -13.25 9.85
N ILE A 98 5.55 -11.94 9.62
CA ILE A 98 6.56 -11.02 10.15
C ILE A 98 6.55 -11.07 11.68
N ARG A 99 5.37 -10.97 12.30
CA ARG A 99 5.22 -11.01 13.76
C ARG A 99 5.78 -12.30 14.36
N MET A 100 5.52 -13.45 13.72
CA MET A 100 6.08 -14.72 14.16
C MET A 100 7.62 -14.73 14.08
N LEU A 101 8.19 -14.27 12.96
CA LEU A 101 9.63 -14.24 12.75
C LEU A 101 10.33 -13.29 13.74
N GLU A 102 9.76 -12.12 14.01
CA GLU A 102 10.26 -11.18 15.00
C GLU A 102 10.22 -11.77 16.42
N GLY A 103 9.16 -12.50 16.75
CA GLY A 103 9.04 -13.25 18.00
C GLY A 103 10.13 -14.31 18.15
N SER A 104 10.37 -15.12 17.12
CA SER A 104 11.45 -16.11 17.10
C SER A 104 12.82 -15.46 17.24
N ASN A 105 13.10 -14.39 16.50
CA ASN A 105 14.37 -13.68 16.58
C ASN A 105 14.59 -13.07 17.96
N THR A 106 13.54 -12.54 18.60
CA THR A 106 13.60 -12.03 19.98
C THR A 106 13.94 -13.14 20.97
N ALA A 107 13.31 -14.31 20.83
CA ALA A 107 13.59 -15.47 21.68
C ALA A 107 15.01 -16.00 21.49
N LEU A 108 15.47 -16.09 20.24
CA LEU A 108 16.83 -16.48 19.89
C LEU A 108 17.86 -15.48 20.44
N GLY A 109 17.60 -14.18 20.29
CA GLY A 109 18.46 -13.13 20.84
C GLY A 109 18.59 -13.21 22.36
N LYS A 110 17.47 -13.48 23.07
CA LYS A 110 17.48 -13.72 24.52
C LYS A 110 18.26 -14.98 24.90
N ALA A 111 18.08 -16.08 24.16
CA ALA A 111 18.80 -17.32 24.41
C ALA A 111 20.31 -17.17 24.17
N ILE A 112 20.71 -16.46 23.12
CA ILE A 112 22.11 -16.12 22.85
C ILE A 112 22.67 -15.23 23.96
N GLY A 113 21.91 -14.23 24.42
CA GLY A 113 22.31 -13.39 25.56
C GLY A 113 22.56 -14.21 26.82
N LEU A 114 21.63 -15.10 27.18
CA LEU A 114 21.80 -15.99 28.33
C LEU A 114 22.99 -16.95 28.16
N LEU A 115 23.19 -17.52 26.97
CA LEU A 115 24.35 -18.37 26.68
C LEU A 115 25.67 -17.59 26.78
N HIS A 116 25.69 -16.35 26.31
CA HIS A 116 26.84 -15.48 26.43
C HIS A 116 27.14 -15.15 27.90
N ASP A 117 26.13 -14.79 28.70
CA ASP A 117 26.27 -14.51 30.13
C ASP A 117 26.78 -15.74 30.91
N LEU A 118 26.28 -16.93 30.57
CA LEU A 118 26.73 -18.20 31.15
C LEU A 118 28.15 -18.57 30.72
N ASN A 119 28.52 -18.29 29.47
CA ASN A 119 29.86 -18.56 28.94
C ASN A 119 30.91 -17.56 29.47
N VAL A 120 30.52 -16.30 29.74
CA VAL A 120 31.37 -15.31 30.42
C VAL A 120 31.59 -15.65 31.90
N SER A 121 30.69 -16.46 32.50
CA SER A 121 30.79 -16.91 33.90
C SER A 121 31.51 -18.28 34.06
N GLY A 122 31.95 -18.91 32.97
CA GLY A 122 32.84 -20.10 32.98
C GLY A 122 34.30 -19.67 33.12
N PRO A 123 35.15 -20.48 33.80
CA PRO A 123 36.34 -20.01 34.49
C PRO A 123 37.28 -19.27 33.56
N ASP A 124 37.81 -18.15 34.05
CA ASP A 124 39.08 -17.56 33.62
C ASP A 124 40.07 -18.72 33.42
N THR A 125 40.26 -19.14 32.17
CA THR A 125 41.40 -19.97 31.81
C THR A 125 42.57 -19.01 31.90
N LYS A 126 43.08 -18.85 33.14
CA LYS A 126 44.37 -18.23 33.40
C LYS A 126 45.33 -18.80 32.36
N PRO A 127 45.96 -17.97 31.52
CA PRO A 127 47.04 -18.46 30.70
C PRO A 127 48.11 -18.96 31.67
N THR A 128 48.22 -20.28 31.81
CA THR A 128 49.34 -20.92 32.49
C THR A 128 50.51 -20.86 31.54
N ASN A 129 51.11 -19.68 31.43
CA ASN A 129 52.44 -19.51 30.88
C ASN A 129 53.38 -19.23 32.04
N ALA A 130 53.88 -20.31 32.65
CA ALA A 130 55.12 -20.31 33.40
C ALA A 130 55.64 -21.77 33.51
N PRO A 131 56.94 -21.99 33.75
CA PRO A 131 58.07 -21.77 32.84
C PRO A 131 59.00 -23.01 32.77
N LYS A 132 59.91 -23.10 31.77
CA LYS A 132 61.26 -23.77 31.79
C LYS A 132 61.78 -23.94 30.36
N SER A 133 62.81 -23.19 29.93
CA SER A 133 64.26 -23.30 30.20
C SER A 133 64.98 -24.16 29.16
N LEU A 134 65.80 -23.50 28.33
CA LEU A 134 67.16 -23.87 27.94
C LEU A 134 67.90 -22.62 27.46
#